data_AF-A0A937KGP1-F1
#
_entry.id   AF-A0A937KGP1-F1
#
_cell.length_a   1.000
_cell.length_b   1.000
_cell.length_c   1.000
_cell.angle_alpha   90.00
_cell.angle_beta   90.00
_cell.angle_gamma   90.00
#
_symmetry.space_group_name_H-M   'P 1'
#
loop_
_entity.id
_entity.type
_entity.pdbx_description
1 polymer ?
#
loop_
_entity_poly.entity_id
_entity_poly.type
_entity_poly.pdbx_seq_one_letter_code
_entity_poly.pdbx_strand_id
1 'polypeptide(L)'
;MKNLNEALLMLKNKNEVDGFLRDLCTPAELKALEERWSVAQLLYENNLSYREIASKLKTSTTTVTRVARFLSNEPYQGYKKLLERISNEK
;
A
#
# COMPACT_ATOMS: atom_id res chain seq x y z
N MET A 1 15.59 22.06 -7.21
CA MET A 1 15.62 20.80 -6.44
C MET A 1 14.58 19.86 -7.03
N LYS A 2 14.83 18.54 -7.03
CA LYS A 2 13.83 17.55 -7.48
C LYS A 2 12.83 17.26 -6.35
N ASN A 3 11.57 17.05 -6.70
CA ASN A 3 10.52 16.67 -5.75
C ASN A 3 10.58 15.17 -5.40
N LEU A 4 9.96 14.74 -4.30
CA LEU A 4 9.99 13.34 -3.85
C LEU A 4 9.44 12.37 -4.89
N ASN A 5 8.35 12.71 -5.57
CA ASN A 5 7.77 11.89 -6.64
C ASN A 5 8.73 11.72 -7.84
N GLU A 6 9.48 12.76 -8.18
CA GLU A 6 10.51 12.70 -9.23
C GLU A 6 11.68 11.81 -8.79
N ALA A 7 12.06 11.86 -7.52
CA ALA A 7 13.11 11.00 -6.96
C ALA A 7 12.68 9.51 -6.95
N LEU A 8 11.43 9.20 -6.60
CA LEU A 8 10.89 7.84 -6.63
C LEU A 8 10.96 7.21 -8.03
N LEU A 9 10.79 8.00 -9.09
CA LEU A 9 10.90 7.54 -10.48
C LEU A 9 12.34 7.21 -10.92
N MET A 10 13.35 7.62 -10.14
CA MET A 10 14.76 7.36 -10.46
C MET A 10 15.29 6.03 -9.90
N LEU A 11 14.51 5.36 -9.03
CA LEU A 11 14.87 4.07 -8.43
C LEU A 11 14.74 2.94 -9.46
N LYS A 12 15.78 2.11 -9.59
CA LYS A 12 15.90 1.14 -10.70
C LYS A 12 15.57 -0.30 -10.32
N ASN A 13 15.70 -0.65 -9.04
CA ASN A 13 15.54 -2.02 -8.58
C ASN A 13 15.05 -2.05 -7.13
N LYS A 14 14.61 -3.23 -6.68
CA LYS A 14 14.06 -3.42 -5.34
C LYS A 14 15.04 -3.01 -4.22
N ASN A 15 16.34 -3.30 -4.37
CA ASN A 15 17.32 -2.95 -3.35
C ASN A 15 17.47 -1.44 -3.17
N GLU A 16 17.43 -0.67 -4.26
CA GLU A 16 17.42 0.80 -4.20
C GLU A 16 16.16 1.33 -3.53
N VAL A 17 14.99 0.76 -3.83
CA VAL A 17 13.72 1.13 -3.18
C VAL A 17 13.77 0.83 -1.68
N ASP A 18 14.20 -0.38 -1.31
CA ASP A 18 14.27 -0.82 0.09
C ASP A 18 15.25 0.04 0.90
N GLY A 19 16.42 0.37 0.34
CA GLY A 19 17.39 1.27 0.98
C GLY A 19 16.81 2.68 1.16
N PHE A 20 16.23 3.25 0.10
CA PHE A 20 15.66 4.60 0.15
C PHE A 20 14.52 4.72 1.17
N LEU A 21 13.61 3.74 1.22
CA LEU A 21 12.49 3.77 2.17
C LEU A 21 12.96 3.61 3.63
N ARG A 22 14.04 2.87 3.89
CA ARG A 22 14.62 2.74 5.25
C ARG A 22 15.32 4.00 5.73
N ASP A 23 15.87 4.79 4.81
CA ASP A 23 16.46 6.10 5.14
C ASP A 23 15.37 7.17 5.31
N LEU A 24 14.32 7.13 4.48
CA LEU A 24 13.25 8.13 4.47
C LEU A 24 12.24 7.96 5.61
N CYS A 25 11.94 6.72 6.00
CA CYS A 25 10.89 6.41 6.97
C CYS A 25 11.48 5.82 8.24
N THR A 26 10.86 6.14 9.38
CA THR A 26 11.10 5.37 10.61
C THR A 26 10.61 3.92 10.45
N PRO A 27 11.14 2.96 11.23
CA PRO A 27 10.67 1.58 11.17
C PRO A 27 9.15 1.42 11.38
N ALA A 28 8.55 2.27 12.23
CA ALA A 28 7.12 2.25 12.48
C ALA A 28 6.29 2.77 11.29
N GLU A 29 6.77 3.82 10.60
CA GLU A 29 6.13 4.34 9.40
C GLU A 29 6.21 3.35 8.25
N LEU A 30 7.38 2.76 8.01
CA LEU A 30 7.55 1.75 6.96
C LEU A 30 6.60 0.57 7.18
N LYS A 31 6.54 0.05 8.41
CA LYS A 31 5.58 -1.01 8.76
C LYS A 31 4.13 -0.58 8.52
N ALA A 32 3.76 0.66 8.87
CA ALA A 32 2.41 1.16 8.62
C ALA A 32 2.08 1.29 7.13
N LEU A 33 3.06 1.61 6.27
CA LEU A 33 2.88 1.63 4.81
C LEU A 33 2.67 0.21 4.27
N GLU A 34 3.50 -0.75 4.71
CA GLU A 34 3.37 -2.16 4.36
C GLU A 34 2.02 -2.76 4.78
N GLU A 35 1.57 -2.49 6.01
CA GLU A 35 0.26 -2.92 6.50
C GLU A 35 -0.89 -2.37 5.65
N ARG A 36 -0.85 -1.07 5.29
CA ARG A 36 -1.86 -0.46 4.42
C ARG A 36 -1.86 -1.11 3.04
N TRP A 37 -0.69 -1.42 2.50
CA TRP A 37 -0.56 -2.10 1.21
C TRP A 37 -1.16 -3.51 1.27
N SER A 38 -0.85 -4.30 2.30
CA SER A 38 -1.43 -5.64 2.49
C SER A 38 -2.95 -5.60 2.65
N VAL A 39 -3.48 -4.62 3.39
CA VAL A 39 -4.94 -4.42 3.50
C VAL A 39 -5.54 -4.12 2.12
N ALA A 40 -4.93 -3.25 1.32
CA ALA A 40 -5.43 -2.89 0.00
C ALA A 40 -5.47 -4.10 -0.94
N GLN A 41 -4.46 -4.98 -0.90
CA GLN A 41 -4.42 -6.22 -1.67
C GLN A 41 -5.58 -7.15 -1.30
N LEU A 42 -5.79 -7.43 -0.01
CA LEU A 42 -6.88 -8.30 0.44
C LEU A 42 -8.27 -7.73 0.15
N LEU A 43 -8.43 -6.41 0.27
CA LEU A 43 -9.69 -5.74 -0.10
C LEU A 43 -9.98 -5.86 -1.59
N TYR A 44 -8.94 -5.80 -2.44
CA TYR A 44 -9.09 -5.90 -3.88
C TYR A 44 -9.42 -7.31 -4.35
N GLU A 45 -8.92 -8.35 -3.67
CA GLU A 45 -9.33 -9.73 -3.91
C GLU A 45 -10.82 -9.97 -3.58
N ASN A 46 -11.42 -9.11 -2.75
CA ASN A 46 -12.85 -9.10 -2.41
C ASN A 46 -13.39 -10.46 -1.91
N ASN A 47 -12.57 -11.21 -1.18
CA ASN A 47 -12.85 -12.56 -0.68
C ASN A 47 -12.99 -12.64 0.85
N LEU A 48 -12.71 -11.54 1.57
CA LEU A 48 -12.71 -11.49 3.02
C LEU A 48 -13.49 -10.26 3.52
N SER A 49 -14.22 -10.43 4.62
CA SER A 49 -14.84 -9.32 5.34
C SER A 49 -13.79 -8.44 6.03
N TYR A 50 -14.16 -7.21 6.38
CA TYR A 50 -13.24 -6.27 7.05
C TYR A 50 -12.73 -6.81 8.40
N ARG A 51 -13.55 -7.62 9.11
CA ARG A 51 -13.15 -8.25 10.38
C ARG A 51 -12.10 -9.34 10.16
N GLU A 52 -12.27 -10.15 9.12
CA GLU A 52 -11.30 -11.20 8.76
C GLU A 52 -9.97 -10.59 8.33
N ILE A 53 -9.99 -9.53 7.53
CA ILE A 53 -8.78 -8.79 7.12
C ILE A 53 -8.07 -8.21 8.35
N ALA A 54 -8.80 -7.55 9.25
CA ALA A 54 -8.25 -6.99 10.48
C ALA A 54 -7.59 -8.07 11.36
N SER A 55 -8.25 -9.22 11.52
CA SER A 55 -7.73 -10.37 12.27
C SER A 55 -6.46 -10.95 11.63
N LYS A 56 -6.51 -11.22 10.31
CA LYS A 56 -5.40 -11.81 9.54
C LYS A 56 -4.14 -10.96 9.58
N LEU A 57 -4.29 -9.65 9.44
CA LEU A 57 -3.18 -8.70 9.42
C LEU A 57 -2.82 -8.14 10.80
N LYS A 58 -3.50 -8.60 11.87
CA LYS A 58 -3.34 -8.09 13.24
C LYS A 58 -3.40 -6.56 13.31
N THR A 59 -4.32 -5.96 12.55
CA THR A 59 -4.55 -4.52 12.49
C THR A 59 -5.95 -4.17 12.96
N SER A 60 -6.22 -2.89 13.21
CA SER A 60 -7.55 -2.44 13.63
C SER A 60 -8.54 -2.43 12.46
N THR A 61 -9.81 -2.72 12.73
CA THR A 61 -10.88 -2.56 11.72
C THR A 61 -10.96 -1.11 11.24
N THR A 62 -10.65 -0.13 12.09
CA THR A 62 -10.56 1.29 11.70
C THR A 62 -9.49 1.53 10.62
N THR A 63 -8.35 0.84 10.69
CA THR A 63 -7.34 0.88 9.63
C THR A 63 -7.89 0.29 8.33
N VAL A 64 -8.57 -0.87 8.41
CA VAL A 64 -9.17 -1.51 7.23
C VAL A 64 -10.19 -0.61 6.55
N THR A 65 -11.12 -0.02 7.31
CA THR A 65 -12.13 0.90 6.78
C THR A 65 -11.51 2.14 6.13
N ARG A 66 -10.44 2.69 6.70
CA ARG A 66 -9.71 3.81 6.08
C ARG A 66 -9.11 3.40 4.74
N VAL A 67 -8.41 2.27 4.67
CA VAL A 67 -7.81 1.81 3.40
C VAL A 67 -8.90 1.51 2.36
N ALA A 68 -10.01 0.89 2.74
CA ALA A 68 -11.14 0.64 1.85
C ALA A 68 -11.70 1.93 1.23
N ARG A 69 -11.86 2.99 2.03
CA ARG A 69 -12.26 4.30 1.52
C ARG A 69 -11.27 4.82 0.46
N PHE A 70 -9.96 4.76 0.72
CA PHE A 70 -8.94 5.23 -0.24
C PHE A 70 -8.84 4.36 -1.51
N LEU A 71 -9.17 3.07 -1.40
CA LEU A 71 -9.20 2.16 -2.53
C LEU A 71 -10.41 2.43 -3.44
N SER A 72 -11.59 2.67 -2.87
CA SER A 72 -12.86 2.74 -3.63
C SER A 72 -13.34 4.16 -3.95
N ASN A 73 -13.12 5.12 -3.05
CA ASN A 73 -13.86 6.39 -3.06
C ASN A 73 -12.99 7.62 -3.35
N GLU A 74 -11.67 7.55 -3.15
CA GLU A 74 -10.79 8.70 -3.34
C GLU A 74 -10.39 8.90 -4.82
N PRO A 75 -10.31 10.14 -5.32
CA PRO A 75 -10.23 10.44 -6.75
C PRO A 75 -8.90 10.02 -7.40
N TYR A 76 -7.84 9.88 -6.60
CA TYR A 76 -6.49 9.60 -7.12
C TYR A 76 -6.33 8.15 -7.62
N GLN A 77 -7.11 7.22 -7.08
CA GLN A 77 -7.15 5.80 -7.47
C GLN A 77 -5.77 5.11 -7.53
N GLY A 78 -4.81 5.55 -6.71
CA GLY A 78 -3.42 5.05 -6.75
C GLY A 78 -3.31 3.56 -6.43
N TYR A 79 -3.98 3.09 -5.38
CA TYR A 79 -4.04 1.66 -5.03
C TYR A 79 -4.61 0.84 -6.19
N LYS A 80 -5.80 1.22 -6.68
CA LYS A 80 -6.52 0.51 -7.72
C LYS A 80 -5.66 0.32 -8.98
N LYS A 81 -5.01 1.39 -9.46
CA LYS A 81 -4.14 1.33 -10.66
C LYS A 81 -2.98 0.35 -10.51
N LEU A 82 -2.31 0.32 -9.36
CA LEU A 82 -1.21 -0.61 -9.13
C LEU A 82 -1.69 -2.05 -8.97
N LEU A 83 -2.81 -2.26 -8.26
CA LEU A 83 -3.40 -3.58 -8.08
C LEU A 83 -3.88 -4.18 -9.41
N GLU A 84 -4.49 -3.36 -10.28
CA GLU A 84 -4.86 -3.77 -11.64
C GLU A 84 -3.64 -4.18 -12.47
N ARG A 85 -2.53 -3.42 -12.42
CA ARG A 85 -1.29 -3.80 -13.10
C ARG A 85 -0.77 -5.15 -12.62
N ILE A 86 -0.71 -5.36 -11.31
CA ILE A 86 -0.27 -6.63 -10.71
C ILE A 86 -1.21 -7.78 -11.12
N SER A 87 -2.51 -7.54 -11.20
CA SER A 87 -3.47 -8.55 -11.66
C SER A 87 -3.30 -8.92 -13.14
N ASN A 88 -2.88 -7.96 -13.97
CA ASN A 88 -2.68 -8.14 -15.41
C ASN A 88 -1.30 -8.72 -15.77
N GLU A 89 -0.37 -8.79 -14.82
CA GLU A 89 0.94 -9.45 -14.97
C GLU A 89 0.85 -10.99 -14.80
N LYS A 90 -0.31 -11.52 -14.39
CA LYS A 90 -0.60 -12.96 -14.32
C LYS A 90 -1.04 -13.52 -15.65
#